data_AF-A0AA41VJ88-F1
#
_entry.id   AF-A0AA41VJ88-F1
#
_cell.length_a   1.000
_cell.length_b   1.000
_cell.length_c   1.000
_cell.angle_alpha   90.00
_cell.angle_beta   90.00
_cell.angle_gamma   90.00
#
_symmetry.space_group_name_H-M   'P 1'
#
loop_
_entity.id
_entity.type
_entity.pdbx_description
1 polymer ?
#
loop_
_entity_poly.entity_id
_entity_poly.type
_entity_poly.pdbx_seq_one_letter_code
_entity_poly.pdbx_strand_id
1 'polypeptide(L)'
;MEIVQQMLLNYMQGAGSTDDAHLYARWFYLCLWYKDDPKSQEKLFYYLARLQLTSTVVSSFLTRESAKKISLAFGQKNSFSRGFDKILCMLLASLRENSPVIRAKALRAVSLIVEADPEVLCEKRVQSAVEGRFCDSAISVREAALELVGRHIASHPDVGLK
;
A
#
# COMPACT_ATOMS: atom_id res chain seq x y z
N MET A 1 5.51 -9.27 17.81
CA MET A 1 4.74 -9.57 16.59
C MET A 1 3.62 -10.56 16.83
N GLU A 2 3.88 -11.69 17.49
CA GLU A 2 2.87 -12.75 17.71
C GLU A 2 1.61 -12.28 18.45
N ILE A 3 1.76 -11.42 19.47
CA ILE A 3 0.61 -10.85 20.21
C ILE A 3 -0.32 -10.06 19.26
N VAL A 4 0.25 -9.18 18.42
CA VAL A 4 -0.50 -8.36 17.46
C VAL A 4 -1.18 -9.23 16.39
N GLN A 5 -0.49 -10.28 15.93
CA GLN A 5 -1.07 -11.26 15.03
C GLN A 5 -2.27 -11.98 15.67
N GLN A 6 -2.13 -12.42 16.93
CA GLN A 6 -3.21 -13.08 17.65
C GLN A 6 -4.38 -12.13 17.93
N MET A 7 -4.12 -10.85 18.21
CA MET A 7 -5.17 -9.82 18.35
C MET A 7 -5.99 -9.69 17.07
N LEU A 8 -5.34 -9.67 15.90
CA LEU A 8 -6.03 -9.62 14.61
C LEU A 8 -6.87 -10.90 14.35
N LEU A 9 -6.32 -12.08 14.66
CA LEU A 9 -7.06 -13.35 14.55
C LEU A 9 -8.28 -13.38 15.46
N ASN A 10 -8.17 -12.90 16.70
CA ASN A 10 -9.26 -12.85 17.66
C ASN A 10 -10.34 -11.84 17.24
N TYR A 11 -9.95 -10.69 16.69
CA TYR A 11 -10.90 -9.72 16.12
C TYR A 11 -11.70 -10.33 14.97
N MET A 12 -11.05 -11.02 14.02
CA MET A 12 -11.76 -11.66 12.91
C MET A 12 -12.71 -12.76 13.38
N GLN A 13 -12.37 -13.45 14.48
CA GLN A 13 -13.25 -14.44 15.09
C GLN A 13 -14.46 -13.80 15.79
N GLY A 14 -14.26 -12.71 16.54
CA GLY A 14 -15.32 -12.00 17.24
C GLY A 14 -16.22 -11.16 16.32
N ALA A 15 -15.70 -10.71 15.18
CA ALA A 15 -16.45 -9.98 14.16
C ALA A 15 -17.28 -10.91 13.25
N GLY A 16 -17.06 -12.23 13.33
CA GLY A 16 -17.80 -13.21 12.55
C GLY A 16 -19.23 -13.37 13.05
N SER A 17 -20.20 -12.91 12.24
CA SER A 17 -21.48 -13.62 12.13
C SER A 17 -21.25 -15.02 11.52
N THR A 18 -22.29 -15.83 11.33
CA THR A 18 -22.29 -17.22 10.80
C THR A 18 -21.62 -17.44 9.41
N ASP A 19 -20.80 -16.53 8.94
CA ASP A 19 -20.18 -16.50 7.62
C ASP A 19 -18.75 -17.07 7.67
N ASP A 20 -18.51 -18.12 6.88
CA ASP A 20 -17.24 -18.82 6.74
C ASP A 20 -16.11 -17.91 6.23
N ALA A 21 -16.43 -16.73 5.66
CA ALA A 21 -15.46 -15.76 5.17
C ALA A 21 -14.39 -15.37 6.21
N HIS A 22 -14.78 -15.18 7.48
CA HIS A 22 -13.85 -14.83 8.56
C HIS A 22 -12.92 -15.99 8.92
N LEU A 23 -13.42 -17.23 8.82
CA LEU A 23 -12.61 -18.43 9.02
C LEU A 23 -11.55 -18.54 7.92
N TYR A 24 -11.94 -18.38 6.64
CA TYR A 24 -11.00 -18.40 5.52
C TYR A 24 -9.97 -17.27 5.59
N ALA A 25 -10.36 -16.07 6.02
CA ALA A 25 -9.42 -14.97 6.22
C ALA A 25 -8.37 -15.29 7.29
N ARG A 26 -8.77 -15.90 8.41
CA ARG A 26 -7.84 -16.35 9.46
C ARG A 26 -6.86 -17.39 8.95
N TRP A 27 -7.35 -18.38 8.20
CA TRP A 27 -6.50 -19.38 7.54
C TRP A 27 -5.52 -18.74 6.58
N PHE A 28 -5.96 -17.79 5.77
CA PHE A 28 -5.10 -17.08 4.84
C PHE A 28 -3.94 -16.35 5.55
N TYR A 29 -4.22 -15.62 6.63
CA TYR A 29 -3.16 -14.96 7.41
C TYR A 29 -2.19 -15.96 8.05
N LEU A 30 -2.68 -17.08 8.60
CA LEU A 30 -1.82 -18.11 9.17
C LEU A 30 -0.92 -18.74 8.10
N CYS A 31 -1.46 -19.07 6.92
CA CYS A 31 -0.69 -19.59 5.80
C CYS A 31 0.37 -18.58 5.32
N LEU A 32 0.02 -17.29 5.27
CA LEU A 32 0.96 -16.23 4.91
C LEU A 32 2.11 -16.14 5.93
N TRP A 33 1.81 -16.11 7.22
CA TRP A 33 2.83 -16.07 8.28
C TRP A 33 3.65 -17.36 8.39
N TYR A 34 3.07 -18.51 8.05
CA TYR A 34 3.80 -19.77 7.94
C TYR A 34 4.78 -19.71 6.78
N LYS A 35 4.34 -19.26 5.59
CA LYS A 35 5.21 -19.12 4.42
C LYS A 35 6.39 -18.19 4.67
N ASP A 36 6.18 -17.12 5.41
CA ASP A 36 7.20 -16.10 5.68
C ASP A 36 8.15 -16.47 6.86
N ASP A 37 7.86 -17.52 7.65
CA ASP A 37 8.72 -17.97 8.75
C ASP A 37 9.81 -18.96 8.25
N PRO A 38 11.11 -18.62 8.36
CA PRO A 38 12.19 -19.51 7.95
C PRO A 38 12.28 -20.81 8.77
N LYS A 39 11.65 -20.88 9.95
CA LYS A 39 11.56 -22.08 10.80
C LYS A 39 10.18 -22.74 10.75
N SER A 40 9.40 -22.46 9.71
CA SER A 40 8.00 -22.89 9.58
C SER A 40 7.80 -24.40 9.64
N GLN A 41 8.70 -25.19 9.05
CA GLN A 41 8.57 -26.65 8.99
C GLN A 41 8.48 -27.33 10.37
N GLU A 42 9.09 -26.76 11.41
CA GLU A 42 9.05 -27.29 12.78
C GLU A 42 7.83 -26.79 13.57
N LYS A 43 7.07 -25.83 13.02
CA LYS A 43 6.02 -25.08 13.74
C LYS A 43 4.61 -25.34 13.22
N LEU A 44 4.39 -26.32 12.35
CA LEU A 44 3.06 -26.60 11.80
C LEU A 44 2.00 -26.75 12.91
N PHE A 45 2.29 -27.55 13.94
CA PHE A 45 1.40 -27.75 15.08
C PHE A 45 1.16 -26.46 15.88
N TYR A 46 2.15 -25.57 15.97
CA TYR A 46 2.01 -24.27 16.62
C TYR A 46 1.02 -23.38 15.86
N TYR A 47 1.11 -23.28 14.52
CA TYR A 47 0.17 -22.48 13.73
C TYR A 47 -1.26 -23.06 13.74
N LEU A 48 -1.40 -24.39 13.77
CA LEU A 48 -2.71 -25.04 13.92
C LEU A 48 -3.33 -24.76 15.31
N ALA A 49 -2.53 -24.83 16.38
CA ALA A 49 -2.99 -24.51 17.73
C ALA A 49 -3.45 -23.05 17.84
N ARG A 50 -2.81 -22.12 17.12
CA ARG A 50 -3.20 -20.69 17.09
C ARG A 50 -4.57 -20.40 16.49
N LEU A 51 -5.10 -21.28 15.66
CA LEU A 51 -6.48 -21.15 15.17
C LEU A 51 -7.50 -21.43 16.27
N GLN A 52 -7.16 -22.36 17.18
CA GLN A 52 -8.01 -22.79 18.29
C GLN A 52 -7.86 -21.89 19.52
N LEU A 53 -6.73 -21.18 19.64
CA LEU A 53 -6.47 -20.25 20.72
C LEU A 53 -7.43 -19.06 20.67
N THR A 54 -8.35 -19.02 21.63
CA THR A 54 -9.26 -17.92 21.88
C THR A 54 -8.81 -17.19 23.13
N SER A 55 -8.47 -15.90 23.01
CA SER A 55 -8.35 -15.04 24.19
C SER A 55 -9.56 -14.12 24.20
N THR A 56 -10.54 -14.46 25.02
CA THR A 56 -11.79 -13.71 25.26
C THR A 56 -11.54 -12.30 25.82
N VAL A 57 -10.37 -12.05 26.43
CA VAL A 57 -10.10 -10.82 27.18
C VAL A 57 -9.61 -9.66 26.29
N VAL A 58 -8.99 -9.94 25.14
CA VAL A 58 -8.35 -8.91 24.30
C VAL A 58 -9.19 -8.51 23.07
N SER A 59 -10.19 -9.33 22.70
CA SER A 59 -11.04 -9.09 21.52
C SER A 59 -11.93 -7.85 21.67
N SER A 60 -12.37 -7.54 22.90
CA SER A 60 -13.32 -6.44 23.18
C SER A 60 -12.75 -5.03 22.98
N PHE A 61 -11.43 -4.87 22.81
CA PHE A 61 -10.79 -3.55 22.66
C PHE A 61 -10.38 -3.22 21.21
N LEU A 62 -10.39 -4.17 20.28
CA LEU A 62 -9.91 -3.93 18.92
C LEU A 62 -11.04 -3.40 18.02
N THR A 63 -10.98 -2.11 17.67
CA THR A 63 -11.90 -1.53 16.68
C THR A 63 -11.56 -1.97 15.25
N ARG A 64 -12.54 -1.83 14.35
CA ARG A 64 -12.35 -2.09 12.91
C ARG A 64 -11.19 -1.28 12.32
N GLU A 65 -11.03 -0.04 12.75
CA GLU A 65 -9.99 0.89 12.31
C GLU A 65 -8.61 0.41 12.76
N SER A 66 -8.51 -0.06 14.01
CA SER A 66 -7.29 -0.64 14.56
C SER A 66 -6.91 -1.95 13.85
N ALA A 67 -7.90 -2.81 13.59
CA ALA A 67 -7.70 -4.04 12.81
C ALA A 67 -7.18 -3.74 11.39
N LYS A 68 -7.78 -2.76 10.71
CA LYS A 68 -7.32 -2.29 9.38
C LYS A 68 -5.88 -1.79 9.43
N LYS A 69 -5.51 -0.97 10.42
CA LYS A 69 -4.13 -0.48 10.59
C LYS A 69 -3.15 -1.63 10.80
N ILE A 70 -3.51 -2.62 11.61
CA ILE A 70 -2.69 -3.82 11.84
C ILE A 70 -2.51 -4.62 10.54
N SER A 71 -3.60 -4.87 9.81
CA SER A 71 -3.54 -5.55 8.51
C SER A 71 -2.67 -4.81 7.51
N LEU A 72 -2.79 -3.48 7.42
CA LEU A 72 -1.95 -2.64 6.55
C LEU A 72 -0.48 -2.73 6.93
N ALA A 73 -0.17 -2.63 8.23
CA ALA A 73 1.20 -2.72 8.74
C ALA A 73 1.85 -4.09 8.44
N PHE A 74 1.10 -5.18 8.53
CA PHE A 74 1.60 -6.50 8.09
C PHE A 74 1.79 -6.55 6.56
N GLY A 75 0.90 -5.91 5.80
CA GLY A 75 0.98 -5.83 4.34
C GLY A 75 2.22 -5.07 3.83
N GLN A 76 2.76 -4.11 4.58
CA GLN A 76 3.93 -3.32 4.16
C GLN A 76 5.17 -4.17 3.83
N LYS A 77 5.28 -5.39 4.40
CA LYS A 77 6.42 -6.29 4.16
C LYS A 77 6.22 -7.24 2.99
N ASN A 78 5.04 -7.28 2.38
CA ASN A 78 4.77 -8.18 1.26
C ASN A 78 5.56 -7.77 0.00
N SER A 79 5.71 -8.71 -0.93
CA SER A 79 6.46 -8.49 -2.17
C SER A 79 5.88 -7.36 -3.03
N PHE A 80 4.57 -7.14 -2.97
CA PHE A 80 3.89 -6.08 -3.72
C PHE A 80 4.29 -4.69 -3.22
N SER A 81 4.20 -4.44 -1.91
CA SER A 81 4.58 -3.17 -1.27
C SER A 81 6.07 -2.89 -1.45
N ARG A 82 6.92 -3.93 -1.32
CA ARG A 82 8.36 -3.83 -1.62
C ARG A 82 8.66 -3.52 -3.09
N GLY A 83 7.71 -3.79 -3.99
CA GLY A 83 7.80 -3.50 -5.42
C GLY A 83 7.48 -2.06 -5.80
N PHE A 84 7.11 -1.19 -4.84
CA PHE A 84 6.72 0.20 -5.10
C PHE A 84 7.74 0.93 -5.98
N ASP A 85 9.02 0.89 -5.60
CA ASP A 85 10.09 1.57 -6.34
C ASP A 85 10.15 1.16 -7.82
N LYS A 86 9.98 -0.14 -8.08
CA LYS A 86 9.96 -0.69 -9.44
C LYS A 86 8.71 -0.27 -10.21
N ILE A 87 7.55 -0.25 -9.56
CA ILE A 87 6.29 0.22 -10.16
C ILE A 87 6.41 1.71 -10.51
N LEU A 88 6.91 2.53 -9.59
CA LEU A 88 7.12 3.95 -9.81
C LEU A 88 8.10 4.19 -10.97
N CYS A 89 9.23 3.48 -11.00
CA CYS A 89 10.18 3.56 -12.12
C CYS A 89 9.53 3.24 -13.48
N MET A 90 8.67 2.21 -13.55
CA MET A 90 7.95 1.86 -14.76
C MET A 90 6.96 2.95 -15.20
N LEU A 91 6.27 3.59 -14.25
CA LEU A 91 5.39 4.71 -14.53
C LEU A 91 6.17 5.93 -15.04
N LEU A 92 7.31 6.26 -14.41
CA LEU A 92 8.17 7.35 -14.86
C LEU A 92 8.77 7.08 -16.24
N ALA A 93 9.17 5.85 -16.54
CA ALA A 93 9.61 5.46 -17.88
C ALA A 93 8.50 5.61 -18.92
N SER A 94 7.26 5.27 -18.54
CA SER A 94 6.07 5.38 -19.38
C SER A 94 5.73 6.83 -19.76
N LEU A 95 6.24 7.83 -19.03
CA LEU A 95 6.15 9.24 -19.42
C LEU A 95 6.93 9.55 -20.70
N ARG A 96 7.85 8.68 -21.16
CA ARG A 96 8.65 8.87 -22.37
C ARG A 96 8.13 8.09 -23.58
N GLU A 97 7.01 7.40 -23.44
CA GLU A 97 6.40 6.62 -24.51
C GLU A 97 5.94 7.48 -25.68
N ASN A 98 5.95 6.92 -26.90
CA ASN A 98 5.55 7.65 -28.11
C ASN A 98 4.07 8.03 -28.09
N SER A 99 3.23 7.20 -27.47
CA SER A 99 1.78 7.43 -27.39
C SER A 99 1.45 8.53 -26.36
N PRO A 100 0.84 9.65 -26.79
CA PRO A 100 0.44 10.72 -25.86
C PRO A 100 -0.59 10.24 -24.83
N VAL A 101 -1.41 9.24 -25.18
CA VAL A 101 -2.39 8.63 -24.28
C VAL A 101 -1.71 7.90 -23.12
N ILE A 102 -0.62 7.18 -23.41
CA ILE A 102 0.14 6.46 -22.38
C ILE A 102 0.83 7.47 -21.46
N ARG A 103 1.49 8.49 -22.02
CA ARG A 103 2.15 9.55 -21.23
C ARG A 103 1.17 10.26 -20.30
N ALA A 104 0.00 10.66 -20.79
CA ALA A 104 -1.02 11.31 -19.97
C ALA A 104 -1.54 10.41 -18.84
N LYS A 105 -1.78 9.12 -19.13
CA LYS A 105 -2.21 8.14 -18.10
C LYS A 105 -1.14 7.88 -17.06
N ALA A 106 0.12 7.74 -17.47
CA ALA A 106 1.25 7.57 -16.57
C ALA A 106 1.37 8.79 -15.65
N LEU A 107 1.22 10.00 -16.18
CA LEU A 107 1.29 11.24 -15.39
C LEU A 107 0.14 11.37 -14.40
N ARG A 108 -1.08 10.96 -14.79
CA ARG A 108 -2.22 10.86 -13.85
C ARG A 108 -1.96 9.84 -12.75
N ALA A 109 -1.37 8.68 -13.08
CA ALA A 109 -1.02 7.67 -12.07
C ALA A 109 0.03 8.22 -11.08
N VAL A 110 1.05 8.92 -11.56
CA VAL A 110 2.04 9.61 -10.71
C VAL A 110 1.35 10.67 -9.85
N SER A 111 0.40 11.44 -10.40
CA SER A 111 -0.37 12.44 -9.63
C SER A 111 -1.11 11.81 -8.45
N LEU A 112 -1.77 10.66 -8.65
CA LEU A 112 -2.45 9.92 -7.58
C LEU A 112 -1.49 9.40 -6.51
N ILE A 113 -0.27 9.01 -6.90
CA ILE A 113 0.77 8.60 -5.95
C ILE A 113 1.23 9.80 -5.12
N VAL A 114 1.48 10.96 -5.75
CA VAL A 114 1.88 12.19 -5.06
C VAL A 114 0.76 12.72 -4.16
N GLU A 115 -0.50 12.54 -4.54
CA GLU A 115 -1.64 12.89 -3.68
C GLU A 115 -1.71 12.00 -2.43
N ALA A 116 -1.36 10.71 -2.56
CA ALA A 116 -1.31 9.79 -1.43
C ALA A 116 -0.05 9.98 -0.55
N ASP A 117 1.08 10.35 -1.17
CA ASP A 117 2.36 10.63 -0.50
C ASP A 117 3.07 11.82 -1.18
N PRO A 118 2.91 13.04 -0.61
CA PRO A 118 3.47 14.27 -1.18
C PRO A 118 4.99 14.28 -1.26
N GLU A 119 5.68 13.55 -0.39
CA GLU A 119 7.15 13.51 -0.37
C GLU A 119 7.73 12.86 -1.63
N VAL A 120 6.94 12.03 -2.34
CA VAL A 120 7.35 11.41 -3.60
C VAL A 120 7.70 12.45 -4.67
N LEU A 121 7.03 13.61 -4.69
CA LEU A 121 7.37 14.69 -5.64
C LEU A 121 8.68 15.42 -5.25
N CYS A 122 9.20 15.22 -4.04
CA CYS A 122 10.51 15.74 -3.65
C CYS A 122 11.67 14.87 -4.19
N GLU A 123 11.39 13.67 -4.69
CA GLU A 123 12.41 12.82 -5.30
C GLU A 123 12.89 13.40 -6.64
N LYS A 124 14.20 13.64 -6.78
CA LYS A 124 14.80 14.21 -8.00
C LYS A 124 14.39 13.48 -9.30
N ARG A 125 14.30 12.15 -9.26
CA ARG A 125 13.90 11.35 -10.44
C ARG A 125 12.46 11.62 -10.88
N VAL A 126 11.57 11.90 -9.92
CA VAL A 126 10.16 12.20 -10.19
C VAL A 126 10.06 13.62 -10.72
N GLN A 127 10.74 14.58 -10.08
CA GLN A 127 10.81 15.98 -10.52
C GLN A 127 11.30 16.08 -11.96
N SER A 128 12.46 15.52 -12.28
CA SER A 128 13.01 15.58 -13.64
C SER A 128 12.09 14.93 -14.69
N ALA A 129 11.36 13.87 -14.32
CA ALA A 129 10.42 13.22 -15.23
C ALA A 129 9.16 14.06 -15.47
N VAL A 130 8.62 14.70 -14.42
CA VAL A 130 7.43 15.56 -14.49
C VAL A 130 7.74 16.90 -15.17
N GLU A 131 8.84 17.55 -14.81
CA GLU A 131 9.30 18.82 -15.40
C GLU A 131 9.46 18.69 -16.92
N GLY A 132 10.04 17.57 -17.36
CA GLY A 132 10.19 17.26 -18.78
C GLY A 132 8.86 17.13 -19.54
N ARG A 133 7.70 17.09 -18.86
CA ARG A 133 6.37 17.03 -19.47
C ARG A 133 5.66 18.39 -19.55
N PHE A 134 6.19 19.47 -18.95
CA PHE A 134 5.63 20.81 -19.16
C PHE A 134 5.73 21.28 -20.62
N CYS A 135 6.74 20.81 -21.34
CA CYS A 135 6.94 21.08 -22.76
C CYS A 135 6.57 19.87 -23.65
N ASP A 136 5.70 18.96 -23.18
CA ASP A 136 5.27 17.81 -23.99
C ASP A 136 4.55 18.26 -25.26
N SER A 137 4.64 17.48 -26.34
CA SER A 137 3.98 17.80 -27.62
C SER A 137 2.45 17.78 -27.51
N ALA A 138 1.89 16.93 -26.65
CA ALA A 138 0.44 16.81 -26.46
C ALA A 138 -0.07 17.75 -25.36
N ILE A 139 -1.13 18.52 -25.70
CA ILE A 139 -1.79 19.45 -24.77
C ILE A 139 -2.24 18.73 -23.50
N SER A 140 -2.90 17.59 -23.63
CA SER A 140 -3.43 16.80 -22.51
C SER A 140 -2.35 16.35 -21.51
N VAL A 141 -1.12 16.15 -21.98
CA VAL A 141 0.01 15.78 -21.11
C VAL A 141 0.51 17.01 -20.35
N ARG A 142 0.62 18.17 -21.04
CA ARG A 142 0.99 19.44 -20.39
C ARG A 142 -0.02 19.86 -19.32
N GLU A 143 -1.32 19.73 -19.61
CA GLU A 143 -2.39 19.98 -18.65
C GLU A 143 -2.27 19.08 -17.43
N ALA A 144 -2.07 17.77 -17.61
CA ALA A 144 -1.89 16.83 -16.50
C ALA A 144 -0.63 17.13 -15.66
N ALA A 145 0.45 17.62 -16.28
CA ALA A 145 1.66 18.04 -15.57
C ALA A 145 1.40 19.27 -14.69
N LEU A 146 0.75 20.28 -15.26
CA LEU A 146 0.38 21.51 -14.56
C LEU A 146 -0.61 21.25 -13.44
N GLU A 147 -1.59 20.36 -13.66
CA GLU A 147 -2.55 19.98 -12.63
C GLU A 147 -1.86 19.30 -11.45
N LEU A 148 -0.95 18.35 -11.71
CA LEU A 148 -0.18 17.65 -10.66
C LEU A 148 0.60 18.66 -9.80
N VAL A 149 1.43 19.49 -10.42
CA VAL A 149 2.32 20.41 -9.70
C VAL A 149 1.53 21.54 -9.05
N GLY A 150 0.53 22.09 -9.75
CA GLY A 150 -0.34 23.13 -9.21
C GLY A 150 -1.13 22.65 -7.98
N ARG A 151 -1.68 21.43 -8.03
CA ARG A 151 -2.35 20.82 -6.88
C ARG A 151 -1.39 20.61 -5.73
N HIS A 152 -0.20 20.08 -5.98
CA HIS A 152 0.80 19.83 -4.94
C HIS A 152 1.22 21.11 -4.21
N ILE A 153 1.53 22.18 -4.96
CA ILE A 153 1.89 23.48 -4.38
C ILE A 153 0.73 24.06 -3.56
N ALA A 154 -0.51 23.95 -4.06
CA ALA A 154 -1.69 24.46 -3.36
C ALA A 154 -1.99 23.72 -2.05
N SER A 155 -1.75 22.40 -2.01
CA SER A 155 -1.99 21.58 -0.82
C SER A 155 -0.80 21.51 0.14
N HIS A 156 0.41 21.84 -0.31
CA HIS A 156 1.65 21.74 0.48
C HIS A 156 2.50 23.02 0.35
N PRO A 157 2.07 24.15 0.94
CA PRO A 157 2.75 25.44 0.80
C PRO A 157 4.17 25.44 1.38
N ASP A 158 4.46 24.56 2.34
CA ASP A 158 5.77 24.46 3.01
C ASP A 158 6.87 23.88 2.10
N VAL A 159 6.50 23.23 0.99
CA VAL A 159 7.44 22.55 0.07
C VAL A 159 8.03 23.54 -0.94
N GLY A 160 7.37 24.67 -1.19
CA GLY A 160 7.88 25.74 -2.06
C GLY A 160 8.98 26.61 -1.44
N LEU A 161 9.37 26.33 -0.19
CA LEU A 161 10.31 27.14 0.60
C LEU A 161 11.64 26.43 0.89
N LYS A 162 11.90 25.25 0.29
CA LYS A 162 13.17 24.51 0.41
C LYS A 162 14.01 24.58 -0.85
#